data_AF-A0A9W9YXZ7-F1
#
_entry.id   AF-A0A9W9YXZ7-F1
#
_cell.length_a   1.000
_cell.length_b   1.000
_cell.length_c   1.000
_cell.angle_alpha   90.00
_cell.angle_beta   90.00
_cell.angle_gamma   90.00
#
_symmetry.space_group_name_H-M   'P 1'
#
loop_
_entity.id
_entity.type
_entity.pdbx_description
1 polymer ?
#
loop_
_entity_poly.entity_id
_entity_poly.type
_entity_poly.pdbx_seq_one_letter_code
_entity_poly.pdbx_strand_id
1 'polypeptide(L)'
;MAYSDEQIRKLSYGILSKLADQLDMIGPRNWKALITVMPSNTYKPEEVSRFEMEAGRMDGSPSMRLLSDLGQRCKTVKQLIVWLKKIGNDKALDILEYHEEVQITEQPRSQPVRAGATVTLRCKATGYPTPEYKWIKDGMELPDGVEEELTFDCVTLEDSGRYKCIVSNRMNAEKSNIVELQVLPSPVNGYTGQEAAPQAKIRLLSHCIPSHTLYLMVTHSASALKSWNHQ
;
A
#
# COMPACT_ATOMS: atom_id res chain seq x y z
N MET A 1 18.47 -3.95 -16.80
CA MET A 1 17.43 -3.26 -17.59
C MET A 1 17.97 -3.03 -18.99
N ALA A 2 17.21 -3.33 -20.04
CA ALA A 2 17.71 -3.36 -21.41
C ALA A 2 18.12 -1.99 -21.98
N TYR A 3 17.48 -0.89 -21.55
CA TYR A 3 17.62 0.42 -22.19
C TYR A 3 18.08 1.57 -21.27
N SER A 4 18.38 1.31 -19.99
CA SER A 4 18.50 2.39 -18.98
C SER A 4 19.54 3.47 -19.31
N ASP A 5 20.65 3.11 -19.95
CA ASP A 5 21.72 4.05 -20.29
C ASP A 5 21.62 4.62 -21.71
N GLU A 6 20.57 4.27 -22.45
CA GLU A 6 20.36 4.76 -23.80
C GLU A 6 19.75 6.17 -23.83
N GLN A 7 20.04 6.88 -24.92
CA GLN A 7 19.37 8.12 -25.27
C GLN A 7 18.02 7.78 -25.90
N ILE A 8 16.96 8.55 -25.62
CA ILE A 8 15.61 8.28 -26.16
C ILE A 8 15.64 8.19 -27.70
N ARG A 9 16.47 9.02 -28.36
CA ARG A 9 16.64 9.00 -29.83
C ARG A 9 17.18 7.68 -30.41
N LYS A 10 17.73 6.78 -29.57
CA LYS A 10 18.25 5.48 -29.98
C LYS A 10 17.18 4.38 -29.94
N LEU A 11 16.04 4.62 -29.27
CA LEU A 11 14.93 3.68 -29.27
C LEU A 11 14.42 3.46 -30.71
N SER A 12 14.07 2.22 -31.03
CA SER A 12 13.50 1.90 -32.33
C SER A 12 12.16 2.60 -32.51
N TYR A 13 11.81 2.88 -33.78
CA TYR A 13 10.49 3.47 -34.10
C TYR A 13 9.34 2.63 -33.53
N GLY A 14 9.44 1.29 -33.55
CA GLY A 14 8.42 0.41 -32.99
C GLY A 14 8.22 0.58 -31.48
N ILE A 15 9.29 0.79 -30.71
CA ILE A 15 9.18 1.09 -29.27
C ILE A 15 8.56 2.48 -29.07
N LEU A 16 9.06 3.48 -29.78
CA LEU A 16 8.56 4.86 -29.68
C LEU A 16 7.07 4.97 -30.05
N SER A 17 6.64 4.27 -31.10
CA SER A 17 5.24 4.20 -31.53
C SER A 17 4.37 3.60 -30.44
N LYS A 18 4.75 2.45 -29.86
CA LYS A 18 3.98 1.82 -28.77
C LYS A 18 3.90 2.72 -27.52
N LEU A 19 5.00 3.41 -27.19
CA LEU A 19 5.01 4.38 -26.09
C LEU A 19 4.09 5.56 -26.37
N ALA A 20 4.12 6.08 -27.59
CA ALA A 20 3.24 7.16 -28.02
C ALA A 20 1.77 6.75 -27.92
N ASP A 21 1.41 5.56 -28.40
CA ASP A 21 0.06 5.02 -28.31
C ASP A 21 -0.43 4.97 -26.85
N GLN A 22 0.42 4.53 -25.90
CA GLN A 22 0.07 4.50 -24.48
C GLN A 22 -0.06 5.90 -23.87
N LEU A 23 0.75 6.86 -24.31
CA LEU A 23 0.76 8.22 -23.77
C LEU A 23 -0.30 9.13 -24.40
N ASP A 24 -0.80 8.81 -25.60
CA ASP A 24 -1.90 9.52 -26.24
C ASP A 24 -3.28 9.05 -25.76
N MET A 25 -3.36 7.93 -25.01
CA MET A 25 -4.60 7.50 -24.39
C MET A 25 -5.21 8.61 -23.51
N ILE A 26 -6.52 8.84 -23.68
CA ILE A 26 -7.27 9.78 -22.85
C ILE A 26 -7.28 9.23 -21.42
N GLY A 27 -6.70 9.98 -20.49
CA GLY A 27 -6.64 9.60 -19.09
C GLY A 27 -5.61 10.40 -18.30
N PRO A 28 -5.48 10.15 -16.99
CA PRO A 28 -4.62 10.92 -16.11
C PRO A 28 -3.12 10.59 -16.24
N ARG A 29 -2.75 9.56 -17.01
CA ARG A 29 -1.36 9.05 -17.12
C ARG A 29 -0.78 9.25 -18.53
N ASN A 30 -1.19 10.33 -19.19
CA ASN A 30 -0.89 10.64 -20.58
C ASN A 30 0.38 11.51 -20.70
N TRP A 31 0.71 11.92 -21.94
CA TRP A 31 1.86 12.77 -22.23
C TRP A 31 1.84 14.14 -21.53
N LYS A 32 0.64 14.71 -21.29
CA LYS A 32 0.51 15.97 -20.53
C LYS A 32 0.90 15.78 -19.07
N ALA A 33 0.42 14.69 -18.46
CA ALA A 33 0.83 14.31 -17.11
C ALA A 33 2.34 14.07 -17.05
N LEU A 34 2.93 13.45 -18.07
CA LEU A 34 4.37 13.25 -18.15
C LEU A 34 5.14 14.58 -18.09
N ILE A 35 4.69 15.62 -18.82
CA ILE A 35 5.31 16.96 -18.76
C ILE A 35 5.22 17.55 -17.35
N THR A 36 4.11 17.35 -16.63
CA THR A 36 3.93 17.94 -15.29
C THR A 36 4.92 17.43 -14.24
N VAL A 37 5.47 16.22 -14.45
CA VAL A 37 6.46 15.61 -13.53
C VAL A 37 7.91 15.80 -13.98
N MET A 38 8.13 16.42 -15.15
CA MET A 38 9.44 16.84 -15.63
C MET A 38 9.94 18.08 -14.87
N PRO A 39 11.26 18.35 -14.84
CA PRO A 39 11.79 19.61 -14.31
C PRO A 39 11.13 20.84 -14.96
N SER A 40 10.84 21.87 -14.18
CA SER A 40 10.01 23.04 -14.54
C SER A 40 10.52 23.86 -15.74
N ASN A 41 11.75 23.63 -16.19
CA ASN A 41 12.38 24.27 -17.34
C ASN A 41 12.47 23.38 -18.59
N THR A 42 11.82 22.21 -18.57
CA THR A 42 11.93 21.26 -19.70
C THR A 42 11.16 21.74 -20.92
N TYR A 43 9.95 22.29 -20.72
CA TYR A 43 9.08 22.82 -21.76
C TYR A 43 8.42 24.12 -21.34
N LYS A 44 8.37 25.09 -22.26
CA LYS A 44 7.56 26.30 -22.13
C LYS A 44 6.13 26.06 -22.63
N PRO A 45 5.12 26.85 -22.18
CA PRO A 45 3.74 26.69 -22.64
C PRO A 45 3.57 26.67 -24.17
N GLU A 46 4.33 27.49 -24.90
CA GLU A 46 4.24 27.58 -26.36
C GLU A 46 4.75 26.30 -27.05
N GLU A 47 5.71 25.61 -26.43
CA GLU A 47 6.22 24.33 -26.91
C GLU A 47 5.19 23.22 -26.66
N VAL A 48 4.49 23.26 -25.52
CA VAL A 48 3.42 22.32 -25.20
C VAL A 48 2.25 22.49 -26.17
N SER A 49 1.82 23.73 -26.46
CA SER A 49 0.77 23.99 -27.45
C SER A 49 1.13 23.46 -28.84
N ARG A 50 2.42 23.43 -29.21
CA ARG A 50 2.86 22.83 -30.47
C ARG A 50 2.59 21.33 -30.53
N PHE A 51 2.78 20.61 -29.43
CA PHE A 51 2.44 19.19 -29.35
C PHE A 51 0.93 18.97 -29.44
N GLU A 52 0.13 19.84 -28.82
CA GLU A 52 -1.34 19.77 -28.89
C GLU A 52 -1.87 19.97 -30.30
N MET A 53 -1.29 20.89 -31.07
CA MET A 53 -1.67 21.09 -32.47
C MET A 53 -1.46 19.82 -33.33
N GLU A 54 -0.56 18.93 -32.92
CA GLU A 54 -0.38 17.63 -33.59
C GLU A 54 -1.61 16.73 -33.42
N ALA A 55 -2.29 16.78 -32.27
CA ALA A 55 -3.50 16.00 -32.01
C ALA A 55 -4.65 16.33 -32.99
N GLY A 56 -4.63 17.54 -33.57
CA GLY A 56 -5.62 17.98 -34.55
C GLY A 56 -5.38 17.45 -35.97
N ARG A 57 -4.26 16.77 -36.22
CA ARG A 57 -3.95 16.14 -37.51
C ARG A 57 -4.41 14.69 -37.51
N MET A 58 -4.86 14.21 -38.67
CA MET A 58 -5.43 12.86 -38.83
C MET A 58 -4.42 11.75 -38.49
N ASP A 59 -3.13 11.99 -38.69
CA ASP A 59 -2.00 11.08 -38.44
C ASP A 59 -1.06 11.59 -37.35
N GLY A 60 -1.46 12.66 -36.64
CA GLY A 60 -0.61 13.32 -35.66
C GLY A 60 -0.66 12.65 -34.30
N SER A 61 0.52 12.47 -33.69
CA SER A 61 0.67 11.98 -32.33
C SER A 61 1.44 13.01 -31.49
N PRO A 62 0.77 13.70 -30.55
CA PRO A 62 1.43 14.59 -29.59
C PRO A 62 2.54 13.88 -28.82
N SER A 63 2.29 12.64 -28.39
CA SER A 63 3.27 11.84 -27.67
C SER A 63 4.48 11.49 -28.52
N MET A 64 4.30 11.11 -29.78
CA MET A 64 5.42 10.82 -30.68
C MET A 64 6.28 12.07 -30.92
N ARG A 65 5.64 13.24 -31.06
CA ARG A 65 6.35 14.51 -31.18
C ARG A 65 7.13 14.85 -29.90
N LEU A 66 6.51 14.68 -28.74
CA LEU A 66 7.15 14.87 -27.44
C LEU A 66 8.36 13.94 -27.27
N LEU A 67 8.20 12.64 -27.53
CA LEU A 67 9.27 11.65 -27.39
C LEU A 67 10.44 11.93 -28.35
N SER A 68 10.14 12.35 -29.58
CA SER A 68 11.16 12.78 -30.55
C SER A 68 11.93 14.01 -30.06
N ASP A 69 11.22 15.02 -29.53
CA ASP A 69 11.82 16.24 -29.00
C ASP A 69 12.67 15.97 -27.75
N LEU A 70 12.22 15.11 -26.83
CA LEU A 70 13.01 14.64 -25.70
C LEU A 70 14.31 13.96 -26.16
N GLY A 71 14.26 13.18 -27.24
CA GLY A 71 15.44 12.58 -27.87
C GLY A 71 16.40 13.62 -28.46
N GLN A 72 15.87 14.70 -29.07
CA GLN A 72 16.68 15.82 -29.57
C GLN A 72 17.32 16.63 -28.45
N ARG A 73 16.65 16.74 -27.29
CA ARG A 73 17.16 17.37 -26.06
C ARG A 73 18.09 16.46 -25.25
N CYS A 74 18.57 15.36 -25.84
CA CYS A 74 19.48 14.40 -25.25
C CYS A 74 19.01 13.81 -23.91
N LYS A 75 17.69 13.63 -23.75
CA LYS A 75 17.14 12.95 -22.56
C LYS A 75 17.36 11.44 -22.68
N THR A 76 17.64 10.81 -21.54
CA THR A 76 17.88 9.36 -21.46
C THR A 76 16.60 8.59 -21.22
N VAL A 77 16.61 7.30 -21.56
CA VAL A 77 15.50 6.39 -21.24
C VAL A 77 15.33 6.27 -19.73
N LYS A 78 16.42 6.29 -18.94
CA LYS A 78 16.33 6.35 -17.46
C LYS A 78 15.56 7.57 -16.96
N GLN A 79 15.76 8.75 -17.55
CA GLN A 79 14.98 9.93 -17.19
C GLN A 79 13.49 9.73 -17.52
N LEU A 80 13.21 9.20 -18.71
CA LEU A 80 11.84 8.89 -19.14
C LEU A 80 11.16 7.90 -18.17
N ILE A 81 11.84 6.82 -17.79
CA ILE A 81 11.37 5.85 -16.80
C ILE A 81 11.02 6.53 -15.47
N VAL A 82 11.88 7.41 -14.96
CA VAL A 82 11.61 8.14 -13.72
C VAL A 82 10.32 8.95 -13.82
N TRP A 83 10.07 9.61 -14.94
CA TRP A 83 8.84 10.37 -15.16
C TRP A 83 7.62 9.45 -15.32
N LEU A 84 7.75 8.34 -16.05
CA LEU A 84 6.69 7.36 -16.23
C LEU A 84 6.26 6.71 -14.91
N LYS A 85 7.21 6.43 -14.01
CA LYS A 85 6.93 5.95 -12.64
C LYS A 85 6.11 6.97 -11.84
N LYS A 86 6.48 8.25 -11.91
CA LYS A 86 5.79 9.31 -11.16
C LYS A 86 4.33 9.48 -11.58
N ILE A 87 4.01 9.25 -12.86
CA ILE A 87 2.62 9.28 -13.34
C ILE A 87 1.91 7.92 -13.25
N GLY A 88 2.60 6.86 -12.79
CA GLY A 88 2.08 5.51 -12.67
C GLY A 88 1.71 4.85 -14.01
N ASN A 89 2.39 5.18 -15.11
CA ASN A 89 2.10 4.57 -16.42
C ASN A 89 2.85 3.23 -16.57
N ASP A 90 2.30 2.20 -15.91
CA ASP A 90 2.93 0.88 -15.83
C ASP A 90 3.06 0.19 -17.20
N LYS A 91 2.08 0.42 -18.09
CA LYS A 91 2.09 -0.12 -19.45
C LYS A 91 3.25 0.43 -20.28
N ALA A 92 3.56 1.71 -20.17
CA ALA A 92 4.72 2.31 -20.83
C ALA A 92 6.05 1.79 -20.25
N LEU A 93 6.10 1.53 -18.94
CA LEU A 93 7.26 0.92 -18.29
C LEU A 93 7.47 -0.53 -18.74
N ASP A 94 6.40 -1.31 -18.94
CA ASP A 94 6.48 -2.66 -19.49
C ASP A 94 6.96 -2.65 -20.96
N ILE A 95 6.56 -1.68 -21.78
CA ILE A 95 7.09 -1.50 -23.15
C ILE A 95 8.62 -1.26 -23.14
N LEU A 96 9.13 -0.59 -22.12
CA LEU A 96 10.56 -0.36 -21.92
C LEU A 96 11.26 -1.55 -21.23
N GLU A 97 10.55 -2.65 -20.98
CA GLU A 97 11.05 -3.82 -20.26
C GLU A 97 11.71 -3.44 -18.93
N TYR A 98 11.13 -2.45 -18.24
CA TYR A 98 11.68 -1.95 -17.00
C TYR A 98 11.27 -2.83 -15.81
N HIS A 99 12.24 -3.11 -14.95
CA HIS A 99 12.06 -3.92 -13.75
C HIS A 99 13.10 -3.56 -12.68
N GLU A 100 12.71 -3.56 -11.42
CA GLU A 100 13.56 -3.39 -10.24
C GLU A 100 13.30 -4.52 -9.25
N GLU A 101 14.37 -5.08 -8.72
CA GLU A 101 14.29 -6.05 -7.63
C GLU A 101 13.71 -5.40 -6.38
N VAL A 102 12.93 -6.18 -5.65
CA VAL A 102 12.44 -5.84 -4.31
C VAL A 102 13.63 -5.67 -3.39
N GLN A 103 13.63 -4.59 -2.62
CA GLN A 103 14.59 -4.30 -1.55
C GLN A 103 13.84 -3.75 -0.34
N ILE A 104 13.90 -4.43 0.81
CA ILE A 104 13.30 -3.95 2.06
C ILE A 104 14.13 -2.77 2.61
N THR A 105 13.50 -1.61 2.71
CA THR A 105 14.10 -0.35 3.17
C THR A 105 13.76 -0.03 4.63
N GLU A 106 12.67 -0.59 5.16
CA GLU A 106 12.28 -0.49 6.57
C GLU A 106 11.93 -1.88 7.11
N GLN A 107 12.65 -2.32 8.13
CA GLN A 107 12.39 -3.58 8.83
C GLN A 107 11.38 -3.35 9.97
N PRO A 108 10.48 -4.32 10.23
CA PRO A 108 9.62 -4.26 11.40
C PRO A 108 10.44 -4.32 12.69
N ARG A 109 9.84 -3.94 13.81
CA ARG A 109 10.50 -3.91 15.12
C ARG A 109 9.69 -4.67 16.16
N SER A 110 10.40 -5.40 17.03
CA SER A 110 9.78 -6.01 18.21
C SER A 110 9.35 -4.93 19.19
N GLN A 111 8.19 -5.09 19.81
CA GLN A 111 7.72 -4.15 20.83
C GLN A 111 6.76 -4.80 21.83
N PRO A 112 6.87 -4.46 23.13
CA PRO A 112 5.82 -4.75 24.09
C PRO A 112 4.67 -3.76 23.91
N VAL A 113 3.44 -4.26 23.92
CA VAL A 113 2.22 -3.45 23.84
C VAL A 113 1.25 -3.90 24.91
N ARG A 114 0.41 -3.02 25.46
CA ARG A 114 -0.61 -3.42 26.42
C ARG A 114 -1.89 -3.83 25.70
N ALA A 115 -2.59 -4.83 26.23
CA ALA A 115 -3.90 -5.24 25.76
C ALA A 115 -4.85 -4.03 25.69
N GLY A 116 -5.57 -3.92 24.57
CA GLY A 116 -6.49 -2.82 24.26
C GLY A 116 -5.85 -1.59 23.60
N ALA A 117 -4.52 -1.55 23.43
CA ALA A 117 -3.85 -0.48 22.69
C ALA A 117 -3.81 -0.77 21.18
N THR A 118 -3.54 0.28 20.41
CA THR A 118 -3.24 0.17 18.98
C THR A 118 -1.76 -0.09 18.75
N VAL A 119 -1.42 -1.01 17.85
CA VAL A 119 -0.03 -1.23 17.40
C VAL A 119 0.04 -1.38 15.89
N THR A 120 1.14 -0.90 15.29
CA THR A 120 1.43 -1.06 13.87
C THR A 120 2.82 -1.64 13.68
N LEU A 121 2.91 -2.78 13.00
CA LEU A 121 4.17 -3.30 12.48
C LEU A 121 4.37 -2.78 11.06
N ARG A 122 5.58 -2.30 10.74
CA ARG A 122 5.89 -1.68 9.44
C ARG A 122 6.97 -2.45 8.71
N CYS A 123 6.73 -2.76 7.45
CA CYS A 123 7.74 -3.26 6.54
C CYS A 123 7.61 -2.50 5.24
N LYS A 124 8.63 -1.70 4.88
CA LYS A 124 8.63 -0.97 3.60
C LYS A 124 9.66 -1.56 2.67
N ALA A 125 9.30 -1.63 1.40
CA ALA A 125 10.18 -2.07 0.34
C ALA A 125 10.06 -1.17 -0.90
N THR A 126 11.14 -1.12 -1.67
CA THR A 126 11.16 -0.56 -3.02
C THR A 126 11.21 -1.69 -4.05
N GLY A 127 10.69 -1.48 -5.25
CA GLY A 127 10.78 -2.43 -6.36
C GLY A 127 9.84 -2.04 -7.50
N TYR A 128 10.01 -2.65 -8.66
CA TYR A 128 9.12 -2.45 -9.81
C TYR A 128 9.02 -3.74 -10.66
N PRO A 129 7.82 -4.22 -11.04
CA PRO A 129 6.49 -3.74 -10.68
C PRO A 129 6.29 -3.61 -9.16
N THR A 130 5.29 -2.80 -8.78
CA THR A 130 4.98 -2.51 -7.37
C THR A 130 4.94 -3.82 -6.57
N PRO A 131 5.75 -3.94 -5.50
CA PRO A 131 5.78 -5.17 -4.70
C PRO A 131 4.47 -5.41 -3.96
N GLU A 132 4.12 -6.69 -3.82
CA GLU A 132 3.00 -7.17 -2.99
C GLU A 132 3.52 -7.63 -1.62
N TYR A 133 2.71 -7.43 -0.57
CA TYR A 133 3.08 -7.76 0.82
C TYR A 133 2.30 -8.97 1.33
N LYS A 134 2.95 -9.74 2.20
CA LYS A 134 2.34 -10.83 2.97
C LYS A 134 2.90 -10.87 4.39
N TRP A 135 2.05 -10.72 5.39
CA TRP A 135 2.43 -10.91 6.79
C TRP A 135 2.20 -12.35 7.25
N ILE A 136 3.19 -12.88 7.95
CA ILE A 136 3.18 -14.22 8.53
C ILE A 136 3.26 -14.09 10.04
N LYS A 137 2.32 -14.71 10.76
CA LYS A 137 2.33 -14.86 12.21
C LYS A 137 2.55 -16.32 12.57
N ASP A 138 3.61 -16.61 13.33
CA ASP A 138 3.92 -17.95 13.84
C ASP A 138 3.91 -19.05 12.76
N GLY A 139 4.30 -18.67 11.54
CA GLY A 139 4.36 -19.57 10.38
C GLY A 139 3.10 -19.60 9.51
N MET A 140 2.01 -18.96 9.91
CA MET A 140 0.76 -18.89 9.15
C MET A 140 0.59 -17.52 8.47
N GLU A 141 0.14 -17.53 7.22
CA GLU A 141 -0.23 -16.30 6.49
C GLU A 141 -1.43 -15.63 7.15
N LEU A 142 -1.36 -14.31 7.33
CA LEU A 142 -2.48 -13.49 7.75
C LEU A 142 -3.26 -13.03 6.51
N PRO A 143 -4.55 -13.39 6.36
CA PRO A 143 -5.34 -13.02 5.18
C PRO A 143 -5.41 -11.51 4.94
N ASP A 144 -5.49 -10.71 6.00
CA ASP A 144 -5.61 -9.24 5.93
C ASP A 144 -4.23 -8.55 5.95
N GLY A 145 -3.15 -9.33 6.04
CA GLY A 145 -1.78 -8.84 6.09
C GLY A 145 -1.18 -8.61 4.71
N VAL A 146 -1.81 -7.75 3.90
CA VAL A 146 -1.44 -7.51 2.48
C VAL A 146 -0.83 -6.14 2.19
N GLU A 147 -0.63 -5.33 3.23
CA GLU A 147 -0.11 -3.97 3.14
C GLU A 147 1.28 -3.85 3.79
N GLU A 148 1.97 -2.74 3.53
CA GLU A 148 3.25 -2.39 4.16
C GLU A 148 3.14 -2.20 5.69
N GLU A 149 1.93 -1.88 6.18
CA GLU A 149 1.61 -1.74 7.59
C GLU A 149 0.61 -2.81 8.03
N LEU A 150 0.92 -3.52 9.11
CA LEU A 150 0.00 -4.40 9.81
C LEU A 150 -0.43 -3.73 11.11
N THR A 151 -1.66 -3.20 11.12
CA THR A 151 -2.21 -2.46 12.26
C THR A 151 -3.26 -3.27 12.99
N PHE A 152 -3.16 -3.27 14.32
CA PHE A 152 -4.14 -3.83 15.23
C PHE A 152 -4.68 -2.69 16.09
N ASP A 153 -5.96 -2.34 15.95
CA ASP A 153 -6.55 -1.21 16.68
C ASP A 153 -6.72 -1.48 18.17
N CYS A 154 -6.99 -2.74 18.54
CA CYS A 154 -7.24 -3.19 19.91
C CYS A 154 -6.58 -4.55 20.13
N VAL A 155 -5.30 -4.56 20.49
CA VAL A 155 -4.55 -5.82 20.65
C VAL A 155 -5.05 -6.65 21.83
N THR A 156 -5.10 -7.96 21.63
CA THR A 156 -5.44 -8.97 22.62
C THR A 156 -4.21 -9.82 22.94
N LEU A 157 -4.27 -10.62 24.01
CA LEU A 157 -3.15 -11.53 24.34
C LEU A 157 -2.88 -12.53 23.22
N GLU A 158 -3.90 -12.91 22.44
CA GLU A 158 -3.80 -13.81 21.30
C GLU A 158 -3.00 -13.21 20.15
N ASP A 159 -2.90 -11.89 20.04
CA ASP A 159 -2.09 -11.20 19.03
C ASP A 159 -0.59 -11.30 19.32
N SER A 160 -0.18 -11.77 20.50
CA SER A 160 1.23 -12.06 20.76
C SER A 160 1.75 -13.12 19.80
N GLY A 161 2.99 -12.97 19.36
CA GLY A 161 3.60 -13.95 18.45
C GLY A 161 4.79 -13.40 17.68
N ARG A 162 5.34 -14.25 16.80
CA ARG A 162 6.45 -13.91 15.92
C ARG A 162 5.94 -13.55 14.54
N TYR A 163 6.23 -12.33 14.13
CA TYR A 163 5.79 -11.76 12.86
C TYR A 163 6.97 -11.61 11.91
N LYS A 164 6.72 -11.86 10.62
CA LYS A 164 7.60 -11.46 9.52
C LYS A 164 6.77 -11.03 8.33
N CYS A 165 7.34 -10.15 7.53
CA CYS A 165 6.78 -9.74 6.26
C CYS A 165 7.55 -10.42 5.12
N ILE A 166 6.84 -10.80 4.07
CA ILE A 166 7.40 -11.24 2.80
C ILE A 166 6.93 -10.23 1.76
N VAL A 167 7.87 -9.63 1.04
CA VAL A 167 7.59 -8.64 0.00
C VAL A 167 8.09 -9.19 -1.33
N SER A 168 7.25 -9.21 -2.35
CA SER A 168 7.60 -9.85 -3.62
C SER A 168 7.07 -9.12 -4.84
N ASN A 169 7.82 -9.20 -5.93
CA ASN A 169 7.36 -8.90 -7.27
C ASN A 169 7.83 -10.00 -8.24
N ARG A 170 7.61 -9.80 -9.55
CA ARG A 170 8.04 -10.80 -10.57
C ARG A 170 9.55 -11.04 -10.65
N MET A 171 10.38 -10.19 -10.02
CA MET A 171 11.83 -10.29 -10.06
C MET A 171 12.37 -11.15 -8.91
N ASN A 172 11.90 -10.92 -7.69
CA ASN A 172 12.34 -11.62 -6.50
C ASN A 172 11.31 -11.51 -5.36
N ALA A 173 11.57 -12.25 -4.29
CA ALA A 173 10.88 -12.14 -3.01
C ALA A 173 11.91 -11.94 -1.90
N GLU A 174 11.72 -10.93 -1.06
CA GLU A 174 12.51 -10.68 0.14
C GLU A 174 11.70 -10.98 1.40
N LYS A 175 12.41 -11.37 2.46
CA LYS A 175 11.82 -11.66 3.77
C LYS A 175 12.40 -10.69 4.79
N SER A 176 11.53 -10.10 5.60
CA SER A 176 11.96 -9.26 6.72
C SER A 176 12.62 -10.10 7.81
N ASN A 177 13.27 -9.40 8.75
CA ASN A 177 13.59 -9.97 10.05
C ASN A 177 12.32 -10.45 10.76
N ILE A 178 12.46 -11.50 11.57
CA ILE A 178 11.39 -11.95 12.45
C ILE A 178 11.38 -11.05 13.69
N VAL A 179 10.22 -10.49 14.02
CA VAL A 179 10.02 -9.66 15.21
C VAL A 179 8.99 -10.28 16.13
N GLU A 180 9.04 -9.91 17.41
CA GLU A 180 8.13 -10.40 18.44
C GLU A 180 7.21 -9.27 18.88
N LEU A 181 5.91 -9.50 18.77
CA LEU A 181 4.89 -8.67 19.40
C LEU A 181 4.55 -9.30 20.74
N GLN A 182 4.88 -8.61 21.83
CA GLN A 182 4.58 -9.08 23.18
C GLN A 182 3.41 -8.28 23.74
N VAL A 183 2.23 -8.91 23.84
CA VAL A 183 1.06 -8.24 24.44
C VAL A 183 1.05 -8.49 25.95
N LEU A 184 1.19 -7.41 26.71
CA LEU A 184 1.12 -7.39 28.16
C LEU A 184 -0.34 -7.21 28.61
N PRO A 185 -0.77 -7.85 29.71
CA PRO A 185 -2.09 -7.60 30.26
C PRO A 185 -2.26 -6.12 30.60
N SER A 186 -3.46 -5.60 30.37
CA SER A 186 -3.80 -4.25 30.85
C SER A 186 -3.75 -4.25 32.38
N PRO A 187 -3.19 -3.21 33.02
CA PRO A 187 -3.21 -3.12 34.48
C PRO A 187 -4.65 -3.17 34.95
N VAL A 188 -5.00 -4.23 35.67
CA VAL A 188 -6.27 -4.31 36.40
C VAL A 188 -6.28 -3.12 37.34
N ASN A 189 -7.20 -2.18 37.17
CA ASN A 189 -7.47 -1.19 38.20
C ASN A 189 -7.80 -1.97 39.47
N GLY A 190 -6.83 -2.00 40.38
CA GLY A 190 -6.93 -2.69 41.65
C GLY A 190 -8.00 -2.03 42.49
N TYR A 191 -9.22 -2.57 42.43
CA TYR A 191 -10.09 -2.54 43.58
C TYR A 191 -9.60 -3.66 44.49
N THR A 192 -8.64 -3.32 45.35
CA THR A 192 -8.31 -4.09 46.55
C THR A 192 -9.58 -4.27 47.38
N GLY A 193 -9.76 -5.48 47.90
CA GLY A 193 -11.01 -5.95 48.47
C GLY A 193 -11.58 -5.06 49.57
N GLN A 194 -12.88 -4.80 49.45
CA GLN A 194 -13.81 -4.95 50.55
C GLN A 194 -14.87 -5.93 50.09
N GLU A 195 -15.05 -6.99 50.86
CA GLU A 195 -16.14 -7.95 50.74
C GLU A 195 -17.47 -7.20 50.73
N ALA A 196 -18.06 -7.07 49.54
CA ALA A 196 -19.40 -6.55 49.36
C ALA A 196 -20.27 -7.73 48.92
N ALA A 197 -21.35 -7.94 49.69
CA ALA A 197 -22.46 -8.87 49.53
C ALA A 197 -22.89 -9.14 48.07
N PRO A 198 -23.58 -10.26 47.77
CA PRO A 198 -23.86 -10.68 46.40
C PRO A 198 -24.87 -9.71 45.77
N GLN A 199 -24.37 -8.69 45.10
CA GLN A 199 -25.14 -7.87 44.18
C GLN A 199 -24.60 -8.14 42.80
N ALA A 200 -25.50 -8.55 41.91
CA ALA A 200 -25.24 -8.75 40.50
C ALA A 200 -24.72 -7.45 39.87
N LYS A 201 -23.40 -7.24 39.95
CA LYS A 201 -22.71 -6.24 39.14
C LYS A 201 -22.66 -6.79 37.74
N ILE A 202 -23.46 -6.22 36.85
CA ILE A 202 -23.26 -6.34 35.41
C ILE A 202 -21.86 -5.79 35.14
N ARG A 203 -20.88 -6.69 34.97
CA ARG A 203 -19.58 -6.33 34.41
C ARG A 203 -19.84 -5.95 32.95
N LEU A 204 -19.78 -4.65 32.65
CA LEU A 204 -19.47 -4.21 31.30
C LEU A 204 -18.04 -4.66 31.03
N LEU A 205 -17.88 -5.89 30.55
CA LEU A 205 -16.66 -6.31 29.87
C LEU A 205 -16.53 -5.35 28.69
N SER A 206 -15.57 -4.43 28.76
CA SER A 206 -15.11 -3.66 27.61
C SER A 206 -14.53 -4.66 26.61
N HIS A 207 -15.40 -5.32 25.86
CA HIS A 207 -14.98 -6.16 24.76
C HIS A 207 -14.37 -5.21 23.73
N CYS A 208 -13.12 -5.49 23.33
CA CYS A 208 -12.59 -4.98 22.07
C CYS A 208 -13.61 -5.39 21.01
N ILE A 209 -14.38 -4.45 20.48
CA ILE A 209 -15.21 -4.70 19.30
C ILE A 209 -14.28 -4.41 18.12
N PRO A 210 -13.76 -5.45 17.42
CA PRO A 210 -13.08 -5.20 16.16
C PRO A 210 -14.05 -4.52 15.20
N SER A 211 -13.57 -3.55 14.42
CA SER A 211 -14.37 -2.65 13.57
C SER A 211 -15.26 -3.34 12.52
N HIS A 212 -15.26 -4.67 12.43
CA HIS A 212 -15.98 -5.43 11.41
C HIS A 212 -16.98 -6.48 11.92
N THR A 213 -17.36 -6.51 13.20
CA THR A 213 -18.40 -7.46 13.65
C THR A 213 -19.41 -6.83 14.61
N LEU A 214 -20.59 -6.51 14.08
CA LEU A 214 -21.74 -6.05 14.86
C LEU A 214 -22.50 -7.27 15.42
N TYR A 215 -22.17 -7.72 16.63
CA TYR A 215 -23.01 -8.69 17.36
C TYR A 215 -24.09 -7.94 18.15
N LEU A 216 -25.34 -7.99 17.68
CA LEU A 216 -26.51 -7.69 18.50
C LEU A 216 -26.72 -8.86 19.48
N MET A 217 -26.16 -8.76 20.69
CA MET A 217 -26.54 -9.67 21.78
C MET A 217 -27.69 -9.04 22.59
N VAL A 218 -28.90 -9.51 22.35
CA VAL A 218 -30.03 -9.34 23.29
C VAL A 218 -29.92 -10.44 24.33
N THR A 219 -29.36 -10.13 25.50
CA THR A 219 -29.41 -11.07 26.64
C THR A 219 -30.77 -10.97 27.32
N HIS A 220 -31.66 -11.94 27.09
CA HIS A 220 -32.81 -12.14 27.98
C HIS A 220 -32.29 -12.68 29.32
N SER A 221 -32.48 -11.91 30.40
CA SER A 221 -32.21 -12.37 31.76
C SER A 221 -33.26 -13.40 32.17
N ALA A 222 -32.90 -14.68 32.15
CA ALA A 222 -33.69 -15.74 32.75
C ALA A 222 -33.46 -15.76 34.26
N SER A 223 -34.31 -15.09 35.04
CA SER A 223 -34.63 -15.45 36.44
C SER A 223 -35.56 -14.42 37.10
N ALA A 224 -36.86 -14.75 37.17
CA ALA A 224 -37.71 -14.58 38.36
C ALA A 224 -39.18 -14.77 37.96
N LEU A 225 -39.77 -15.91 38.32
CA LEU A 225 -41.17 -16.02 38.73
C LEU A 225 -41.33 -17.40 39.41
N LYS A 226 -40.85 -17.48 40.66
CA LYS A 226 -41.35 -18.48 41.61
C LYS A 226 -42.61 -17.91 42.25
N SER A 227 -43.72 -18.62 42.04
CA SER A 227 -44.85 -18.85 42.95
C SER A 227 -45.27 -17.71 43.88
N TRP A 228 -46.52 -17.24 43.79
CA TRP A 228 -47.32 -16.84 44.96
C TRP A 228 -48.77 -17.32 44.74
N ASN A 229 -49.18 -18.30 45.54
CA ASN A 229 -50.57 -18.75 45.74
C ASN A 229 -51.15 -17.96 46.92
N HIS A 230 -52.33 -17.38 46.75
CA HIS A 230 -53.47 -17.28 47.69
C HIS A 230 -54.32 -16.05 47.35
N GLN A 231 -55.50 -16.25 46.76
CA GLN A 231 -56.78 -16.31 47.47
C GLN A 231 -57.84 -16.93 46.57
#